data_AF-A0A8U0PL28-F1
#
_entry.id   AF-A0A8U0PL28-F1
#
_cell.length_a   1.000
_cell.length_b   1.000
_cell.length_c   1.000
_cell.angle_alpha   90.00
_cell.angle_beta   90.00
_cell.angle_gamma   90.00
#
_symmetry.space_group_name_H-M   'P 1'
#
loop_
_entity.id
_entity.type
_entity.pdbx_description
1 polymer ?
#
loop_
_entity_poly.entity_id
_entity_poly.type
_entity_poly.pdbx_seq_one_letter_code
_entity_poly.pdbx_strand_id
1 'polypeptide(L)'
;MEETAETHFKQAYEHPNFIRVSLQKKEVLAGCCVLATCRQHSWPIAMGTICCLLEANPRLIGVVYQEMVKILKIEAPPTSIIDLLETHCQAYKLSPQHVHEELSESSKDLTKRAAVLLELAADAWLVTGRQPIPILTASIFLAWQSLKPTQARLKYTLARFCQMAKVTKSSIAPKRVTELKEVLCKLGQELPWLRGDEVTPQTVIQMVDDILNHRLTLLRRALSSHEEALASESVLPPSLENSLPGSHTNTPCLEGAASSQTPGQTPKEPFVGEPDTGSIQQQGDVDLTYTVVMEGLPHTGPGTDSQHSQPSAPNSGKRSLFEPPSVRYAKIRRVQVPVVEVTGDEEISDSEIDSYIRTPQEIRDYVEAKEALASSDDEF
;
A
#
# COMPACT_ATOMS: atom_id res chain seq x y z
N MET A 1 22.32 -9.57 -24.40
CA MET A 1 21.89 -9.13 -23.05
C MET A 1 23.10 -8.87 -22.18
N GLU A 2 23.98 -9.86 -21.96
CA GLU A 2 25.21 -9.68 -21.17
C GLU A 2 26.10 -8.54 -21.69
N GLU A 3 26.40 -8.52 -22.98
CA GLU A 3 27.21 -7.46 -23.63
C GLU A 3 26.61 -6.05 -23.44
N THR A 4 25.28 -5.94 -23.48
CA THR A 4 24.57 -4.67 -23.28
C THR A 4 24.71 -4.19 -21.84
N ALA A 5 24.55 -5.09 -20.87
CA ALA A 5 24.74 -4.77 -19.46
C ALA A 5 26.20 -4.38 -19.16
N GLU A 6 27.17 -5.07 -19.76
CA GLU A 6 28.59 -4.73 -19.65
C GLU A 6 28.89 -3.36 -20.26
N THR A 7 28.29 -3.04 -21.40
CA THR A 7 28.42 -1.73 -22.04
C THR A 7 27.86 -0.62 -21.15
N HIS A 8 26.67 -0.80 -20.59
CA HIS A 8 26.10 0.14 -19.62
C HIS A 8 26.97 0.32 -18.40
N PHE A 9 27.55 -0.77 -17.89
CA PHE A 9 28.45 -0.70 -16.74
C PHE A 9 29.72 0.09 -17.05
N LYS A 10 30.37 -0.16 -18.20
CA LYS A 10 31.56 0.59 -18.63
C LYS A 10 31.26 2.10 -18.74
N GLN A 11 30.18 2.44 -19.44
CA GLN A 11 29.73 3.83 -19.61
C GLN A 11 29.42 4.50 -18.26
N ALA A 12 28.73 3.80 -17.36
CA ALA A 12 28.43 4.33 -16.03
C ALA A 12 29.71 4.51 -15.21
N TYR A 13 30.60 3.52 -15.20
CA TYR A 13 31.80 3.50 -14.37
C TYR A 13 32.77 4.63 -14.71
N GLU A 14 32.87 5.00 -15.99
CA GLU A 14 33.69 6.13 -16.46
C GLU A 14 33.08 7.50 -16.15
N HIS A 15 31.79 7.56 -15.80
CA HIS A 15 31.11 8.82 -15.55
C HIS A 15 31.53 9.45 -14.21
N PRO A 16 31.72 10.78 -14.12
CA PRO A 16 32.15 11.48 -12.90
C PRO A 16 31.32 11.17 -11.64
N ASN A 17 30.02 10.91 -11.81
CA ASN A 17 29.10 10.60 -10.71
C ASN A 17 29.29 9.20 -10.11
N PHE A 18 29.92 8.27 -10.83
CA PHE A 18 30.09 6.88 -10.38
C PHE A 18 31.56 6.45 -10.22
N ILE A 19 32.50 7.16 -10.84
CA ILE A 19 33.93 6.80 -10.74
C ILE A 19 34.46 6.93 -9.30
N ARG A 20 34.03 7.97 -8.56
CA ARG A 20 34.46 8.32 -7.19
C ARG A 20 33.38 8.06 -6.13
N VAL A 21 32.71 6.91 -6.20
CA VAL A 21 31.72 6.48 -5.20
C VAL A 21 32.21 5.32 -4.35
N SER A 22 31.49 5.03 -3.26
CA SER A 22 31.77 3.89 -2.38
C SER A 22 31.72 2.55 -3.14
N LEU A 23 32.42 1.54 -2.60
CA LEU A 23 32.43 0.19 -3.16
C LEU A 23 31.00 -0.38 -3.29
N GLN A 24 30.18 -0.24 -2.25
CA GLN A 24 28.78 -0.69 -2.26
C GLN A 24 27.96 -0.07 -3.40
N LYS A 25 28.18 1.22 -3.73
CA LYS A 25 27.52 1.86 -4.87
C LYS A 25 27.98 1.26 -6.20
N LYS A 26 29.25 0.88 -6.32
CA LYS A 26 29.81 0.23 -7.52
C LYS A 26 29.27 -1.20 -7.71
N GLU A 27 29.13 -1.96 -6.63
CA GLU A 27 28.52 -3.29 -6.64
C GLU A 27 27.05 -3.21 -7.08
N VAL A 28 26.29 -2.30 -6.48
CA VAL A 28 24.89 -2.06 -6.84
C VAL A 28 24.74 -1.56 -8.28
N LEU A 29 25.68 -0.76 -8.78
CA LEU A 29 25.66 -0.26 -10.16
C LEU A 29 25.67 -1.40 -11.19
N ALA A 30 26.44 -2.47 -10.93
CA ALA A 30 26.44 -3.65 -11.80
C ALA A 30 25.05 -4.30 -11.88
N GLY A 31 24.39 -4.50 -10.73
CA GLY A 31 23.01 -5.01 -10.69
C GLY A 31 22.01 -4.10 -11.38
N CYS A 32 22.18 -2.77 -11.27
CA CYS A 32 21.33 -1.81 -11.95
C CYS A 32 21.47 -1.90 -13.48
N CYS A 33 22.69 -2.11 -14.00
CA CYS A 33 22.94 -2.30 -15.43
C CYS A 33 22.25 -3.56 -15.96
N VAL A 34 22.34 -4.67 -15.21
CA VAL A 34 21.63 -5.92 -15.54
C VAL A 34 20.12 -5.69 -15.53
N LEU A 35 19.59 -5.06 -14.48
CA LEU A 35 18.15 -4.75 -14.36
C LEU A 35 17.63 -3.90 -15.52
N ALA A 36 18.36 -2.84 -15.88
CA ALA A 36 17.97 -1.97 -17.00
C ALA A 36 17.93 -2.74 -18.31
N THR A 37 18.94 -3.58 -18.55
CA THR A 37 19.01 -4.42 -19.73
C THR A 37 17.88 -5.45 -19.76
N CYS A 38 17.58 -6.11 -18.64
CA CYS A 38 16.43 -7.01 -18.54
C CYS A 38 15.12 -6.30 -18.91
N ARG A 39 14.93 -5.04 -18.47
CA ARG A 39 13.74 -4.26 -18.82
C ARG A 39 13.65 -3.92 -20.30
N GLN A 40 14.76 -3.56 -20.94
CA GLN A 40 14.80 -3.32 -22.39
C GLN A 40 14.37 -4.54 -23.22
N HIS A 41 14.60 -5.74 -22.70
CA HIS A 41 14.24 -7.00 -23.35
C HIS A 41 12.95 -7.63 -22.80
N SER A 42 12.13 -6.87 -22.06
CA SER A 42 10.89 -7.36 -21.43
C SER A 42 11.09 -8.62 -20.56
N TRP A 43 12.27 -8.76 -19.96
CA TRP A 43 12.55 -9.86 -19.04
C TRP A 43 12.01 -9.54 -17.64
N PRO A 44 11.11 -10.37 -17.08
CA PRO A 44 10.34 -10.01 -15.89
C PRO A 44 11.13 -10.22 -14.59
N ILE A 45 12.09 -9.33 -14.32
CA ILE A 45 12.85 -9.31 -13.06
C ILE A 45 12.46 -8.10 -12.20
N ALA A 46 12.15 -8.37 -10.94
CA ALA A 46 11.85 -7.33 -9.96
C ALA A 46 13.14 -6.76 -9.37
N MET A 47 13.12 -5.48 -8.96
CA MET A 47 14.25 -4.88 -8.24
C MET A 47 14.59 -5.65 -6.95
N GLY A 48 13.57 -6.19 -6.28
CA GLY A 48 13.75 -7.03 -5.09
C GLY A 48 14.60 -8.27 -5.37
N THR A 49 14.48 -8.87 -6.56
CA THR A 49 15.30 -10.03 -6.94
C THR A 49 16.78 -9.66 -7.03
N ILE A 50 17.11 -8.54 -7.70
CA ILE A 50 18.48 -8.02 -7.78
C ILE A 50 19.00 -7.67 -6.38
N CYS A 51 18.14 -7.09 -5.55
CA CYS A 51 18.44 -6.78 -4.16
C CYS A 51 18.85 -8.00 -3.34
N CYS A 52 18.11 -9.10 -3.47
CA CYS A 52 18.42 -10.35 -2.79
C CYS A 52 19.71 -10.98 -3.33
N LEU A 53 19.92 -10.97 -4.64
CA LEU A 53 21.12 -11.57 -5.25
C LEU A 53 22.41 -10.83 -4.90
N LEU A 54 22.34 -9.51 -4.73
CA LEU A 54 23.48 -8.67 -4.33
C LEU A 54 23.59 -8.46 -2.82
N GLU A 55 22.65 -9.00 -2.03
CA GLU A 55 22.55 -8.75 -0.58
C GLU A 55 22.63 -7.26 -0.21
N ALA A 56 22.08 -6.40 -1.08
CA ALA A 56 22.24 -4.96 -1.00
C ALA A 56 21.04 -4.27 -0.33
N ASN A 57 21.22 -3.00 0.06
CA ASN A 57 20.11 -2.19 0.59
C ASN A 57 19.15 -1.79 -0.55
N PRO A 58 17.83 -2.08 -0.45
CA PRO A 58 16.89 -1.76 -1.53
C PRO A 58 16.76 -0.27 -1.84
N ARG A 59 16.92 0.61 -0.83
CA ARG A 59 16.90 2.07 -1.04
C ARG A 59 18.10 2.49 -1.89
N LEU A 60 19.26 1.89 -1.65
CA LEU A 60 20.47 2.17 -2.41
C LEU A 60 20.31 1.75 -3.87
N ILE A 61 19.76 0.56 -4.12
CA ILE A 61 19.44 0.11 -5.49
C ILE A 61 18.52 1.09 -6.20
N GLY A 62 17.42 1.52 -5.55
CA GLY A 62 16.48 2.46 -6.15
C GLY A 62 17.13 3.77 -6.57
N VAL A 63 17.95 4.35 -5.68
CA VAL A 63 18.66 5.62 -5.96
C VAL A 63 19.68 5.45 -7.10
N VAL A 64 20.53 4.43 -7.04
CA VAL A 64 21.57 4.18 -8.05
C VAL A 64 20.92 3.86 -9.40
N TYR A 65 19.86 3.07 -9.43
CA TYR A 65 19.13 2.73 -10.66
C TYR A 65 18.55 3.99 -11.33
N GLN A 66 17.86 4.85 -10.57
CA GLN A 66 17.30 6.09 -11.10
C GLN A 66 18.38 7.05 -11.61
N GLU A 67 19.47 7.20 -10.86
CA GLU A 67 20.61 8.04 -11.23
C GLU A 67 21.26 7.53 -12.53
N MET A 68 21.53 6.23 -12.61
CA MET A 68 22.15 5.57 -13.77
C MET A 68 21.28 5.72 -15.03
N VAL A 69 19.99 5.40 -14.93
CA VAL A 69 19.04 5.51 -16.06
C VAL A 69 18.97 6.94 -16.57
N LYS A 70 18.94 7.92 -15.67
CA LYS A 70 18.92 9.35 -16.02
C LYS A 70 20.21 9.80 -16.72
N ILE A 71 21.37 9.43 -16.18
CA ILE A 71 22.69 9.85 -16.70
C ILE A 71 22.96 9.23 -18.06
N LEU A 72 22.74 7.93 -18.19
CA LEU A 72 23.00 7.19 -19.42
C LEU A 72 21.86 7.29 -20.43
N LYS A 73 20.76 7.98 -20.09
CA LYS A 73 19.55 8.13 -20.91
C LYS A 73 19.04 6.77 -21.42
N ILE A 74 19.01 5.79 -20.52
CA ILE A 74 18.56 4.44 -20.85
C ILE A 74 17.04 4.42 -20.92
N GLU A 75 16.49 4.00 -22.05
CA GLU A 75 15.06 3.70 -22.15
C GLU A 75 14.79 2.32 -21.54
N ALA A 76 14.37 2.30 -20.27
CA ALA A 76 14.04 1.08 -19.55
C ALA A 76 12.54 1.08 -19.19
N PRO A 77 11.69 0.39 -19.96
CA PRO A 77 10.26 0.37 -19.69
C PRO A 77 9.96 -0.30 -18.34
N PRO A 78 8.81 0.02 -17.70
CA PRO A 78 8.40 -0.65 -16.48
C PRO A 78 8.20 -2.16 -16.74
N THR A 79 8.49 -2.98 -15.74
CA THR A 79 8.27 -4.43 -15.82
C THR A 79 6.77 -4.72 -15.99
N SER A 80 6.42 -5.46 -17.04
CA SER A 80 5.06 -5.99 -17.24
C SER A 80 4.69 -6.89 -16.07
N ILE A 81 3.58 -6.57 -15.40
CA ILE A 81 3.10 -7.35 -14.26
C ILE A 81 2.55 -8.72 -14.70
N ILE A 82 2.09 -8.84 -15.95
CA ILE A 82 1.63 -10.10 -16.55
C ILE A 82 2.82 -11.04 -16.78
N ASP A 83 3.93 -10.52 -17.31
CA ASP A 83 5.13 -11.33 -17.56
C ASP A 83 5.74 -11.80 -16.21
N LEU A 84 5.66 -10.94 -15.19
CA LEU A 84 6.04 -11.29 -13.83
C LEU A 84 5.11 -12.35 -13.21
N LEU A 85 3.82 -12.32 -13.54
CA LEU A 85 2.85 -13.32 -13.07
C LEU A 85 3.23 -14.72 -13.53
N GLU A 86 3.58 -14.91 -14.81
CA GLU A 86 3.92 -16.23 -15.34
C GLU A 86 5.12 -16.84 -14.59
N THR A 87 6.20 -16.07 -14.46
CA THR A 87 7.39 -16.48 -13.71
C THR A 87 7.05 -16.74 -12.24
N HIS A 88 6.24 -15.88 -11.62
CA HIS A 88 5.84 -16.03 -10.23
C HIS A 88 4.98 -17.28 -10.00
N CYS A 89 4.06 -17.60 -10.92
CA CYS A 89 3.18 -18.76 -10.83
C CYS A 89 3.94 -20.09 -10.91
N GLN A 90 5.01 -20.16 -11.70
CA GLN A 90 5.87 -21.35 -11.80
C GLN A 90 6.57 -21.72 -10.49
N ALA A 91 6.75 -20.77 -9.56
CA ALA A 91 7.33 -21.04 -8.25
C ALA A 91 6.40 -21.89 -7.34
N TYR A 92 5.09 -21.89 -7.60
CA TYR A 92 4.08 -22.52 -6.74
C TYR A 92 4.07 -24.03 -6.95
N LYS A 93 4.31 -24.79 -5.87
CA LYS A 93 4.34 -26.26 -5.90
C LYS A 93 2.93 -26.84 -5.73
N LEU A 94 2.08 -26.62 -6.73
CA LEU A 94 0.66 -27.01 -6.74
C LEU A 94 0.31 -28.16 -7.69
N SER A 95 1.29 -28.74 -8.37
CA SER A 95 1.02 -29.88 -9.26
C SER A 95 0.63 -31.13 -8.46
N PRO A 96 -0.03 -32.13 -9.08
CA PRO A 96 -0.45 -33.37 -8.40
C PRO A 96 0.69 -34.17 -7.74
N GLN A 97 1.95 -33.89 -8.10
CA GLN A 97 3.14 -34.49 -7.48
C GLN A 97 3.47 -33.91 -6.11
N HIS A 98 3.00 -32.70 -5.81
CA HIS A 98 3.37 -31.93 -4.62
C HIS A 98 2.23 -31.84 -3.59
N VAL A 99 0.98 -31.90 -4.04
CA VAL A 99 -0.22 -31.70 -3.21
C VAL A 99 -1.32 -32.70 -3.59
N HIS A 100 -2.25 -32.93 -2.66
CA HIS A 100 -3.41 -33.81 -2.88
C HIS A 100 -4.25 -33.36 -4.08
N GLU A 101 -4.85 -34.31 -4.80
CA GLU A 101 -5.57 -34.06 -6.06
C GLU A 101 -6.62 -32.94 -5.94
N GLU A 102 -7.40 -32.94 -4.86
CA GLU A 102 -8.40 -31.91 -4.54
C GLU A 102 -7.83 -30.49 -4.43
N LEU A 103 -6.56 -30.35 -4.04
CA LEU A 103 -5.86 -29.07 -3.86
C LEU A 103 -4.90 -28.76 -5.02
N SER A 104 -4.70 -29.73 -5.93
CA SER A 104 -3.80 -29.59 -7.05
C SER A 104 -4.38 -28.74 -8.17
N GLU A 105 -3.50 -28.01 -8.88
CA GLU A 105 -3.84 -27.38 -10.14
C GLU A 105 -2.73 -27.37 -11.18
N SER A 106 -3.15 -27.24 -12.44
CA SER A 106 -2.26 -27.01 -13.56
C SER A 106 -1.72 -25.58 -13.52
N SER A 107 -0.41 -25.41 -13.74
CA SER A 107 0.22 -24.10 -13.79
C SER A 107 -0.38 -23.22 -14.91
N LYS A 108 -0.79 -23.84 -16.02
CA LYS A 108 -1.39 -23.14 -17.17
C LYS A 108 -2.76 -22.54 -16.83
N ASP A 109 -3.65 -23.32 -16.24
CA ASP A 109 -5.00 -22.85 -15.88
C ASP A 109 -4.94 -21.82 -14.75
N LEU A 110 -4.04 -22.05 -13.79
CA LEU A 110 -3.79 -21.13 -12.70
C LEU A 110 -3.28 -19.78 -13.21
N THR A 111 -2.27 -19.78 -14.09
CA THR A 111 -1.73 -18.56 -14.70
C THR A 111 -2.80 -17.84 -15.52
N LYS A 112 -3.56 -18.57 -16.35
CA LYS A 112 -4.62 -17.98 -17.19
C LYS A 112 -5.67 -17.27 -16.35
N ARG A 113 -6.18 -17.90 -15.30
CA ARG A 113 -7.21 -17.28 -14.44
C ARG A 113 -6.62 -16.15 -13.59
N ALA A 114 -5.41 -16.31 -13.07
CA ALA A 114 -4.74 -15.26 -12.31
C ALA A 114 -4.45 -14.02 -13.17
N ALA A 115 -4.13 -14.18 -14.45
CA ALA A 115 -3.89 -13.08 -15.37
C ALA A 115 -5.16 -12.23 -15.55
N VAL A 116 -6.30 -12.89 -15.75
CA VAL A 116 -7.59 -12.18 -15.89
C VAL A 116 -8.03 -11.49 -14.58
N LEU A 117 -7.77 -12.11 -13.42
CA LEU A 117 -7.98 -11.45 -12.12
C LEU A 117 -7.07 -10.23 -11.93
N LEU A 118 -5.84 -10.32 -12.41
CA LEU A 118 -4.84 -9.26 -12.31
C LEU A 118 -5.17 -8.09 -13.25
N GLU A 119 -5.67 -8.36 -14.45
CA GLU A 119 -6.23 -7.35 -15.37
C GLU A 119 -7.42 -6.64 -14.71
N LEU A 120 -8.35 -7.39 -14.12
CA LEU A 120 -9.46 -6.80 -13.35
C LEU A 120 -8.96 -5.95 -12.17
N ALA A 121 -7.93 -6.40 -11.47
CA ALA A 121 -7.32 -5.64 -10.38
C ALA A 121 -6.69 -4.34 -10.88
N ALA A 122 -6.11 -4.33 -12.08
CA ALA A 122 -5.58 -3.12 -12.71
C ALA A 122 -6.70 -2.14 -13.07
N ASP A 123 -7.77 -2.62 -13.71
CA ASP A 123 -8.96 -1.83 -14.07
C ASP A 123 -9.65 -1.23 -12.83
N ALA A 124 -9.56 -1.90 -11.68
CA ALA A 124 -10.13 -1.46 -10.41
C ALA A 124 -9.14 -0.71 -9.49
N TRP A 125 -8.02 -0.20 -10.01
CA TRP A 125 -7.03 0.61 -9.28
C TRP A 125 -6.33 -0.10 -8.11
N LEU A 126 -6.25 -1.44 -8.13
CA LEU A 126 -5.60 -2.23 -7.08
C LEU A 126 -4.11 -2.50 -7.36
N VAL A 127 -3.63 -2.23 -8.58
CA VAL A 127 -2.24 -2.42 -9.01
C VAL A 127 -1.43 -1.12 -8.94
N THR A 128 -2.01 0.00 -9.35
CA THR A 128 -1.29 1.27 -9.51
C THR A 128 -0.65 1.73 -8.20
N GLY A 129 0.66 2.02 -8.28
CA GLY A 129 1.46 2.51 -7.17
C GLY A 129 1.69 1.53 -6.02
N ARG A 130 1.52 0.23 -6.25
CA ARG A 130 1.67 -0.81 -5.25
C ARG A 130 2.73 -1.83 -5.65
N GLN A 131 3.23 -2.54 -4.65
CA GLN A 131 4.12 -3.69 -4.84
C GLN A 131 3.44 -4.77 -5.69
N PRO A 132 4.10 -5.32 -6.73
CA PRO A 132 3.49 -6.32 -7.60
C PRO A 132 3.34 -7.68 -6.89
N ILE A 133 4.33 -8.13 -6.12
CA ILE A 133 4.31 -9.48 -5.52
C ILE A 133 3.05 -9.74 -4.68
N PRO A 134 2.62 -8.85 -3.75
CA PRO A 134 1.41 -9.09 -2.96
C PRO A 134 0.12 -9.22 -3.78
N ILE A 135 -0.05 -8.44 -4.86
CA ILE A 135 -1.25 -8.53 -5.72
C ILE A 135 -1.21 -9.77 -6.62
N LEU A 136 -0.02 -10.19 -7.07
CA LEU A 136 0.17 -11.47 -7.76
C LEU A 136 -0.22 -12.65 -6.86
N THR A 137 0.30 -12.69 -5.63
CA THR A 137 -0.03 -13.74 -4.65
C THR A 137 -1.54 -13.80 -4.37
N ALA A 138 -2.20 -12.65 -4.21
CA ALA A 138 -3.64 -12.58 -4.02
C ALA A 138 -4.43 -13.10 -5.24
N SER A 139 -4.02 -12.71 -6.45
CA SER A 139 -4.66 -13.13 -7.70
C SER A 139 -4.52 -14.63 -7.93
N ILE A 140 -3.33 -15.20 -7.68
CA ILE A 140 -3.07 -16.64 -7.78
C ILE A 140 -3.91 -17.41 -6.75
N PHE A 141 -3.98 -16.93 -5.51
CA PHE A 141 -4.78 -17.57 -4.47
C PHE A 141 -6.27 -17.63 -4.84
N LEU A 142 -6.84 -16.51 -5.30
CA LEU A 142 -8.25 -16.45 -5.72
C LEU A 142 -8.52 -17.26 -7.01
N ALA A 143 -7.56 -17.28 -7.94
CA ALA A 143 -7.62 -18.15 -9.11
C ALA A 143 -7.70 -19.63 -8.68
N TRP A 144 -6.81 -20.06 -7.77
CA TRP A 144 -6.79 -21.43 -7.25
C TRP A 144 -8.10 -21.80 -6.53
N GLN A 145 -8.65 -20.90 -5.70
CA GLN A 145 -9.93 -21.17 -5.02
C GLN A 145 -11.08 -21.30 -6.01
N SER A 146 -11.15 -20.41 -7.00
CA SER A 146 -12.27 -20.36 -7.93
C SER A 146 -12.24 -21.46 -9.00
N LEU A 147 -11.08 -22.01 -9.36
CA LEU A 147 -10.98 -23.06 -10.40
C LEU A 147 -11.73 -24.33 -9.99
N LYS A 148 -11.65 -24.70 -8.71
CA LYS A 148 -12.41 -25.81 -8.12
C LYS A 148 -12.92 -25.39 -6.74
N PRO A 149 -14.07 -24.70 -6.65
CA PRO A 149 -14.55 -24.12 -5.41
C PRO A 149 -15.17 -25.16 -4.47
N THR A 150 -14.36 -26.12 -4.01
CA THR A 150 -14.78 -27.14 -3.03
C THR A 150 -14.82 -26.51 -1.63
N GLN A 151 -15.59 -27.12 -0.72
CA GLN A 151 -15.67 -26.68 0.67
C GLN A 151 -14.29 -26.63 1.35
N ALA A 152 -13.37 -27.51 0.96
CA ALA A 152 -11.99 -27.51 1.45
C ALA A 152 -11.20 -26.29 0.97
N ARG A 153 -11.27 -25.94 -0.34
CA ARG A 153 -10.56 -24.77 -0.89
C ARG A 153 -11.12 -23.45 -0.39
N LEU A 154 -12.43 -23.34 -0.24
CA LEU A 154 -13.09 -22.12 0.21
C LEU A 154 -12.75 -21.77 1.67
N LYS A 155 -12.56 -22.78 2.52
CA LYS A 155 -12.13 -22.62 3.93
C LYS A 155 -10.63 -22.40 4.09
N TYR A 156 -9.84 -22.56 3.02
CA TYR A 156 -8.40 -22.40 3.07
C TYR A 156 -8.02 -20.93 3.27
N THR A 157 -7.09 -20.66 4.17
CA THR A 157 -6.55 -19.31 4.37
C THR A 157 -5.38 -19.07 3.42
N LEU A 158 -5.11 -17.81 3.09
CA LEU A 158 -3.96 -17.44 2.27
C LEU A 158 -2.63 -17.95 2.86
N ALA A 159 -2.47 -17.87 4.19
CA ALA A 159 -1.26 -18.32 4.86
C ALA A 159 -1.03 -19.83 4.69
N ARG A 160 -2.08 -20.65 4.87
CA ARG A 160 -2.00 -22.10 4.64
C ARG A 160 -1.72 -22.39 3.16
N PHE A 161 -2.33 -21.64 2.26
CA PHE A 161 -2.11 -21.79 0.82
C PHE A 161 -0.63 -21.53 0.45
N CYS A 162 -0.05 -20.42 0.93
CA CYS A 162 1.36 -20.12 0.70
C CYS A 162 2.30 -21.20 1.25
N GLN A 163 2.00 -21.72 2.46
CA GLN A 163 2.75 -22.80 3.08
C GLN A 163 2.69 -24.08 2.24
N MET A 164 1.48 -24.47 1.81
CA MET A 164 1.26 -25.64 0.96
C MET A 164 1.99 -25.50 -0.38
N ALA A 165 1.91 -24.33 -1.01
CA ALA A 165 2.56 -24.06 -2.28
C ALA A 165 4.08 -23.81 -2.19
N LYS A 166 4.66 -23.82 -0.97
CA LYS A 166 6.07 -23.56 -0.68
C LYS A 166 6.57 -22.19 -1.18
N VAL A 167 5.75 -21.15 -1.02
CA VAL A 167 6.09 -19.77 -1.39
C VAL A 167 6.15 -18.87 -0.16
N THR A 168 6.91 -17.77 -0.28
CA THR A 168 7.04 -16.79 0.79
C THR A 168 5.72 -16.06 1.04
N LYS A 169 5.33 -15.99 2.31
CA LYS A 169 4.18 -15.21 2.76
C LYS A 169 4.53 -13.72 2.71
N SER A 170 3.68 -12.91 2.09
CA SER A 170 3.71 -11.46 2.25
C SER A 170 2.72 -11.02 3.33
N SER A 171 3.13 -10.11 4.22
CA SER A 171 2.26 -9.47 5.23
C SER A 171 1.15 -8.61 4.60
N ILE A 172 1.37 -8.12 3.37
CA ILE A 172 0.46 -7.22 2.64
C ILE A 172 -0.54 -8.00 1.79
N ALA A 173 -0.20 -9.21 1.33
CA ALA A 173 -1.05 -10.01 0.44
C ALA A 173 -2.47 -10.28 0.97
N PRO A 174 -2.71 -10.53 2.28
CA PRO A 174 -4.07 -10.64 2.82
C PRO A 174 -4.94 -9.40 2.55
N LYS A 175 -4.37 -8.19 2.64
CA LYS A 175 -5.10 -6.94 2.32
C LYS A 175 -5.51 -6.89 0.85
N ARG A 176 -4.63 -7.33 -0.05
CA ARG A 176 -4.92 -7.42 -1.50
C ARG A 176 -6.02 -8.43 -1.80
N VAL A 177 -6.07 -9.56 -1.09
CA VAL A 177 -7.17 -10.54 -1.21
C VAL A 177 -8.50 -9.90 -0.84
N THR A 178 -8.57 -9.16 0.27
CA THR A 178 -9.80 -8.49 0.70
C THR A 178 -10.28 -7.46 -0.33
N GLU A 179 -9.40 -6.56 -0.77
CA GLU A 179 -9.75 -5.54 -1.77
C GLU A 179 -10.22 -6.16 -3.10
N LEU A 180 -9.55 -7.22 -3.57
CA LEU A 180 -9.94 -7.90 -4.81
C LEU A 180 -11.28 -8.63 -4.66
N LYS A 181 -11.56 -9.22 -3.48
CA LYS A 181 -12.89 -9.77 -3.17
C LYS A 181 -13.97 -8.71 -3.13
N GLU A 182 -13.70 -7.53 -2.58
CA GLU A 182 -14.66 -6.41 -2.59
C GLU A 182 -15.01 -5.98 -4.02
N VAL A 183 -14.02 -5.89 -4.90
CA VAL A 183 -14.24 -5.60 -6.33
C VAL A 183 -15.11 -6.69 -6.95
N LEU A 184 -14.78 -7.96 -6.72
CA LEU A 184 -15.58 -9.08 -7.21
C LEU A 184 -17.01 -9.05 -6.67
N CYS A 185 -17.23 -8.70 -5.40
CA CYS A 185 -18.57 -8.58 -4.81
C CYS A 185 -19.39 -7.49 -5.52
N LYS A 186 -18.79 -6.32 -5.76
CA LYS A 186 -19.43 -5.23 -6.51
C LYS A 186 -19.84 -5.67 -7.92
N LEU A 187 -18.98 -6.41 -8.61
CA LEU A 187 -19.30 -6.94 -9.94
C LEU A 187 -20.32 -8.08 -9.90
N GLY A 188 -20.25 -8.93 -8.88
CA GLY A 188 -21.18 -10.02 -8.66
C GLY A 188 -22.60 -9.51 -8.46
N GLN A 189 -22.78 -8.39 -7.75
CA GLN A 189 -24.09 -7.79 -7.51
C GLN A 189 -24.80 -7.37 -8.82
N GLU A 190 -24.06 -7.16 -9.89
CA GLU A 190 -24.60 -6.80 -11.21
C GLU A 190 -25.04 -8.01 -12.05
N LEU A 191 -24.83 -9.24 -11.57
CA LEU A 191 -25.21 -10.45 -12.30
C LEU A 191 -26.75 -10.59 -12.35
N PRO A 192 -27.37 -10.67 -13.54
CA PRO A 192 -28.83 -10.63 -13.68
C PRO A 192 -29.59 -11.73 -12.94
N TRP A 193 -28.99 -12.91 -12.77
CA TRP A 193 -29.65 -14.07 -12.17
C TRP A 193 -29.66 -14.06 -10.64
N LEU A 194 -28.89 -13.18 -9.99
CA LEU A 194 -28.90 -13.09 -8.53
C LEU A 194 -30.13 -12.37 -7.96
N ARG A 195 -30.94 -11.70 -8.78
CA ARG A 195 -32.23 -11.09 -8.37
C ARG A 195 -32.21 -10.25 -7.08
N GLY A 196 -31.06 -9.66 -6.74
CA GLY A 196 -30.89 -8.85 -5.53
C GLY A 196 -30.38 -9.61 -4.29
N ASP A 197 -30.04 -10.90 -4.42
CA ASP A 197 -29.34 -11.63 -3.37
C ASP A 197 -28.00 -10.97 -3.05
N GLU A 198 -27.61 -10.98 -1.77
CA GLU A 198 -26.38 -10.35 -1.30
C GLU A 198 -25.14 -11.17 -1.71
N VAL A 199 -24.20 -10.53 -2.41
CA VAL A 199 -22.93 -11.16 -2.77
C VAL A 199 -21.87 -10.93 -1.70
N THR A 200 -21.58 -11.97 -0.92
CA THR A 200 -20.57 -11.93 0.15
C THR A 200 -19.17 -12.32 -0.34
N PRO A 201 -18.09 -11.92 0.37
CA PRO A 201 -16.70 -12.31 0.02
C PRO A 201 -16.42 -13.82 0.01
N GLN A 202 -17.30 -14.63 0.59
CA GLN A 202 -17.22 -16.10 0.61
C GLN A 202 -17.97 -16.71 -0.56
N THR A 203 -19.17 -16.20 -0.86
CA THR A 203 -20.01 -16.72 -1.97
C THR A 203 -19.48 -16.30 -3.32
N VAL A 204 -18.91 -15.10 -3.43
CA VAL A 204 -18.40 -14.53 -4.70
C VAL A 204 -17.35 -15.41 -5.38
N ILE A 205 -16.57 -16.19 -4.62
CA ILE A 205 -15.51 -17.05 -5.15
C ILE A 205 -16.05 -18.10 -6.14
N GLN A 206 -17.27 -18.59 -5.89
CA GLN A 206 -17.94 -19.56 -6.76
C GLN A 206 -18.39 -18.94 -8.09
N MET A 207 -18.54 -17.62 -8.12
CA MET A 207 -19.05 -16.84 -9.26
C MET A 207 -17.94 -16.18 -10.07
N VAL A 208 -16.67 -16.36 -9.67
CA VAL A 208 -15.53 -15.69 -10.31
C VAL A 208 -15.46 -16.01 -11.80
N ASP A 209 -15.74 -17.25 -12.23
CA ASP A 209 -15.68 -17.58 -13.65
C ASP A 209 -16.67 -16.74 -14.48
N ASP A 210 -17.92 -16.65 -14.04
CA ASP A 210 -18.96 -15.83 -14.67
C ASP A 210 -18.60 -14.34 -14.67
N ILE A 211 -18.10 -13.84 -13.53
CA ILE A 211 -17.68 -12.43 -13.39
C ILE A 211 -16.54 -12.13 -14.37
N LEU A 212 -15.54 -12.99 -14.46
CA LEU A 212 -14.37 -12.77 -15.31
C LEU A 212 -14.72 -12.87 -16.79
N ASN A 213 -15.62 -13.77 -17.19
CA ASN A 213 -16.11 -13.91 -18.57
C ASN A 213 -16.82 -12.63 -19.07
N HIS A 214 -17.43 -11.86 -18.16
CA HIS A 214 -18.18 -10.64 -18.49
C HIS A 214 -17.61 -9.36 -17.87
N ARG A 215 -16.35 -9.38 -17.42
CA ARG A 215 -15.74 -8.33 -16.57
C ARG A 215 -15.92 -6.90 -17.08
N LEU A 216 -15.71 -6.66 -18.38
CA LEU A 216 -15.79 -5.32 -18.97
C LEU A 216 -17.22 -4.78 -18.96
N THR A 217 -18.19 -5.65 -19.23
CA THR A 217 -19.61 -5.29 -19.20
C THR A 217 -20.06 -5.04 -17.77
N LEU A 218 -19.65 -5.90 -16.82
CA LEU A 218 -19.97 -5.74 -15.41
C LEU A 218 -19.34 -4.50 -14.80
N LEU A 219 -18.09 -4.16 -15.16
CA LEU A 219 -17.42 -2.93 -14.71
C LEU A 219 -18.19 -1.68 -15.14
N ARG A 220 -18.58 -1.60 -16.42
CA ARG A 220 -19.37 -0.47 -16.94
C ARG A 220 -20.73 -0.39 -16.27
N ARG A 221 -21.41 -1.52 -16.15
CA ARG A 221 -22.74 -1.59 -15.52
C ARG A 221 -22.68 -1.18 -14.05
N ALA A 222 -21.72 -1.68 -13.29
CA ALA A 222 -21.54 -1.31 -11.89
C ALA A 222 -21.30 0.20 -11.71
N LEU A 223 -20.50 0.82 -12.61
CA LEU A 223 -20.30 2.27 -12.61
C LEU A 223 -21.61 3.02 -12.89
N SER A 224 -22.36 2.64 -13.93
CA SER A 224 -23.65 3.27 -14.26
C SER A 224 -24.68 3.11 -13.14
N SER A 225 -24.86 1.90 -12.59
CA SER A 225 -25.77 1.63 -11.46
C SER A 225 -25.41 2.49 -10.24
N HIS A 226 -24.12 2.72 -9.98
CA HIS A 226 -23.65 3.55 -8.88
C HIS A 226 -23.94 5.04 -9.11
N GLU A 227 -23.72 5.54 -10.32
CA GLU A 227 -24.04 6.92 -10.71
C GLU A 227 -25.55 7.20 -10.59
N GLU A 228 -26.39 6.27 -11.04
CA GLU A 228 -27.85 6.35 -10.91
C GLU A 228 -28.29 6.37 -9.44
N ALA A 229 -27.70 5.52 -8.59
CA ALA A 229 -27.96 5.50 -7.16
C ALA A 229 -27.60 6.84 -6.49
N LEU A 230 -26.43 7.39 -6.78
CA LEU A 230 -26.00 8.70 -6.27
C LEU A 230 -26.91 9.85 -6.76
N ALA A 231 -27.37 9.81 -8.01
CA ALA A 231 -28.31 10.79 -8.53
C ALA A 231 -29.65 10.74 -7.77
N SER A 232 -30.15 9.54 -7.48
CA SER A 232 -31.40 9.36 -6.73
C SER A 232 -31.32 9.86 -5.29
N GLU A 233 -30.18 9.70 -4.61
CA GLU A 233 -29.95 10.24 -3.25
C GLU A 233 -29.85 11.77 -3.21
N SER A 234 -29.39 12.40 -4.30
CA SER A 234 -29.25 13.85 -4.38
C SER A 234 -30.58 14.61 -4.57
N VAL A 235 -31.66 13.91 -4.92
CA VAL A 235 -33.00 14.46 -5.12
C VAL A 235 -33.88 14.15 -3.91
N LEU A 236 -33.64 14.82 -2.77
CA LEU A 236 -34.63 14.89 -1.69
C LEU A 236 -35.65 16.00 -2.00
N PRO A 237 -36.96 15.78 -1.74
CA PRO A 237 -38.02 16.75 -2.04
C PRO A 237 -37.96 18.00 -1.13
N PRO A 238 -38.39 19.18 -1.62
CA PRO A 238 -38.44 20.40 -0.83
C PRO A 238 -39.68 20.35 0.10
N SER A 239 -39.50 19.81 1.29
CA SER A 239 -40.52 19.92 2.33
C SER A 239 -39.84 19.88 3.69
N LEU A 240 -39.46 21.08 4.17
CA LEU A 240 -39.81 21.65 5.47
C LEU A 240 -39.07 22.99 5.67
N GLU A 241 -39.25 23.93 4.74
CA GLU A 241 -39.15 25.36 5.05
C GLU A 241 -40.55 25.80 5.48
N ASN A 242 -40.78 25.83 6.79
CA ASN A 242 -41.64 26.79 7.50
C ASN A 242 -41.95 26.23 8.89
N SER A 243 -41.11 26.59 9.86
CA SER A 243 -41.50 26.79 11.26
C SER A 243 -40.36 27.49 12.00
N LEU A 244 -40.25 28.80 11.81
CA LEU A 244 -39.74 29.70 12.84
C LEU A 244 -40.94 30.21 13.63
N PRO A 245 -40.84 30.23 14.96
CA PRO A 245 -40.71 31.50 15.66
C PRO A 245 -39.46 31.45 16.54
N GLY A 246 -38.62 32.48 16.58
CA GLY A 246 -38.96 33.79 17.16
C GLY A 246 -38.17 33.93 18.46
N SER A 247 -37.06 34.67 18.37
CA SER A 247 -36.13 35.12 19.41
C SER A 247 -36.77 35.45 20.77
N HIS A 248 -36.10 35.14 21.90
CA HIS A 248 -35.84 36.07 23.02
C HIS A 248 -34.85 35.47 24.04
N THR A 249 -33.61 36.00 24.02
CA THR A 249 -32.83 36.55 25.17
C THR A 249 -32.75 35.80 26.51
N ASN A 250 -31.56 35.30 26.87
CA ASN A 250 -30.67 35.84 27.94
C ASN A 250 -29.73 34.78 28.57
N THR A 251 -28.43 35.11 28.61
CA THR A 251 -27.39 34.64 29.55
C THR A 251 -27.68 35.22 30.96
N PRO A 252 -27.12 34.78 32.13
CA PRO A 252 -25.69 34.49 32.34
C PRO A 252 -25.31 33.35 33.32
N CYS A 253 -23.99 33.11 33.40
CA CYS A 253 -23.23 32.30 34.38
C CYS A 253 -23.45 32.72 35.85
N LEU A 254 -23.14 31.81 36.79
CA LEU A 254 -22.10 31.93 37.84
C LEU A 254 -22.19 30.78 38.88
N GLU A 255 -21.01 30.31 39.31
CA GLU A 255 -20.57 29.86 40.67
C GLU A 255 -21.46 28.89 41.49
N GLY A 256 -20.99 27.91 42.27
CA GLY A 256 -19.70 27.54 42.83
C GLY A 256 -19.95 26.65 44.07
N ALA A 257 -18.97 25.80 44.41
CA ALA A 257 -18.69 25.19 45.72
C ALA A 257 -19.58 24.06 46.32
N ALA A 258 -18.96 22.86 46.33
CA ALA A 258 -18.50 22.10 47.50
C ALA A 258 -19.40 21.09 48.27
N SER A 259 -18.86 19.84 48.30
CA SER A 259 -18.81 18.84 49.40
C SER A 259 -20.12 18.20 49.90
N SER A 260 -20.22 16.93 50.32
CA SER A 260 -19.27 15.82 50.57
C SER A 260 -20.11 14.58 50.96
N GLN A 261 -19.64 13.35 50.66
CA GLN A 261 -19.53 12.20 51.58
C GLN A 261 -19.35 10.85 50.83
N THR A 262 -18.14 10.31 50.94
CA THR A 262 -17.70 8.89 50.84
C THR A 262 -18.10 8.12 52.12
N PRO A 263 -17.92 6.78 52.30
CA PRO A 263 -16.79 5.90 51.90
C PRO A 263 -17.25 4.52 51.35
N GLY A 264 -16.46 3.60 50.80
CA GLY A 264 -15.01 3.38 50.68
C GLY A 264 -14.79 1.86 50.63
N GLN A 265 -13.92 1.37 49.74
CA GLN A 265 -13.16 0.12 49.90
C GLN A 265 -12.12 -0.03 48.77
N THR A 266 -10.86 -0.11 49.17
CA THR A 266 -9.65 -0.57 48.45
C THR A 266 -8.94 -1.54 49.40
N PRO A 267 -7.72 -2.08 49.13
CA PRO A 267 -6.96 -2.34 47.89
C PRO A 267 -6.41 -3.78 47.83
N LYS A 268 -5.84 -4.25 46.70
CA LYS A 268 -4.65 -5.15 46.69
C LYS A 268 -3.87 -5.09 45.37
N GLU A 269 -2.59 -4.74 45.48
CA GLU A 269 -1.43 -5.19 44.69
C GLU A 269 -0.38 -5.67 45.71
N PRO A 270 0.81 -6.24 45.36
CA PRO A 270 1.34 -6.74 44.07
C PRO A 270 1.95 -8.18 44.21
N PHE A 271 2.42 -8.78 43.10
CA PHE A 271 3.49 -9.80 43.17
C PHE A 271 4.41 -9.75 41.94
N VAL A 272 5.70 -9.90 42.23
CA VAL A 272 6.89 -9.76 41.38
C VAL A 272 7.28 -11.12 40.80
N GLY A 273 7.79 -11.15 39.56
CA GLY A 273 8.48 -12.30 38.97
C GLY A 273 9.36 -11.85 37.80
N GLU A 274 10.66 -12.04 37.97
CA GLU A 274 11.78 -11.68 37.08
C GLU A 274 11.95 -12.64 35.87
N PRO A 275 12.87 -12.34 34.92
CA PRO A 275 12.68 -12.60 33.49
C PRO A 275 13.30 -13.91 33.00
N ASP A 276 12.73 -14.48 31.93
CA ASP A 276 13.36 -15.54 31.14
C ASP A 276 13.80 -15.01 29.78
N THR A 277 15.11 -15.14 29.56
CA THR A 277 15.85 -14.98 28.31
C THR A 277 15.33 -15.89 27.20
N GLY A 278 15.01 -15.30 26.03
CA GLY A 278 14.61 -16.05 24.84
C GLY A 278 14.62 -15.19 23.56
N SER A 279 15.82 -15.04 22.98
CA SER A 279 16.10 -14.92 21.54
C SER A 279 15.02 -14.27 20.65
N ILE A 280 15.01 -12.94 20.57
CA ILE A 280 14.28 -12.22 19.51
C ILE A 280 15.11 -12.30 18.22
N GLN A 281 14.71 -13.22 17.34
CA GLN A 281 15.17 -13.22 15.95
C GLN A 281 14.45 -12.08 15.22
N GLN A 282 15.16 -10.96 15.04
CA GLN A 282 14.70 -9.83 14.24
C GLN A 282 14.54 -10.25 12.78
N GLN A 283 13.33 -10.66 12.38
CA GLN A 283 12.91 -10.65 10.98
C GLN A 283 12.33 -9.27 10.70
N GLY A 284 13.18 -8.38 10.17
CA GLY A 284 12.78 -7.06 9.70
C GLY A 284 11.82 -7.18 8.53
N ASP A 285 10.54 -6.88 8.77
CA ASP A 285 9.55 -6.59 7.74
C ASP A 285 9.91 -5.22 7.13
N VAL A 286 10.74 -5.24 6.07
CA VAL A 286 11.10 -4.01 5.36
C VAL A 286 9.95 -3.64 4.45
N ASP A 287 9.08 -2.75 4.94
CA ASP A 287 7.99 -2.15 4.17
C ASP A 287 8.57 -1.33 2.99
N LEU A 288 8.65 -1.96 1.82
CA LEU A 288 9.17 -1.38 0.59
C LEU A 288 8.00 -0.81 -0.23
N THR A 289 8.01 0.48 -0.48
CA THR A 289 7.12 1.15 -1.43
C THR A 289 7.92 1.50 -2.69
N TYR A 290 7.56 0.92 -3.84
CA TYR A 290 7.98 1.37 -5.16
C TYR A 290 6.79 1.27 -6.12
N THR A 291 6.59 2.36 -6.84
CA THR A 291 5.47 2.63 -7.76
C THR A 291 5.84 2.17 -9.16
N VAL A 292 4.99 1.31 -9.75
CA VAL A 292 4.97 1.09 -11.21
C VAL A 292 3.94 2.05 -11.79
N VAL A 293 4.37 2.88 -12.74
CA VAL A 293 3.50 3.74 -13.55
C VAL A 293 3.18 2.97 -14.84
N MET A 294 1.90 2.79 -15.12
CA MET A 294 1.41 2.33 -16.42
C MET A 294 0.91 3.57 -17.18
N GLU A 295 1.45 3.83 -18.37
CA GLU A 295 0.92 4.82 -19.31
C GLU A 295 -0.31 4.25 -20.02
N GLY A 296 -1.34 5.10 -20.17
CA GLY A 296 -2.60 4.79 -20.83
C GLY A 296 -2.47 4.75 -22.36
N LEU A 297 -3.39 4.03 -23.00
CA LEU A 297 -3.49 3.95 -24.46
C LEU A 297 -3.80 5.31 -25.12
N PRO A 298 -3.36 5.52 -26.38
CA PRO A 298 -3.64 6.73 -27.15
C PRO A 298 -4.98 6.65 -27.89
N HIS A 299 -5.78 7.70 -27.82
CA HIS A 299 -6.92 7.92 -28.73
C HIS A 299 -6.58 9.01 -29.74
N THR A 300 -6.65 8.65 -31.03
CA THR A 300 -6.42 9.51 -32.19
C THR A 300 -7.72 10.16 -32.70
N GLY A 301 -7.85 11.49 -32.46
CA GLY A 301 -8.49 12.60 -33.22
C GLY A 301 -9.90 12.50 -33.88
N PRO A 302 -10.41 13.58 -34.53
CA PRO A 302 -10.27 15.03 -34.25
C PRO A 302 -11.61 15.83 -34.28
N GLY A 303 -11.64 17.04 -33.67
CA GLY A 303 -12.47 18.18 -34.14
C GLY A 303 -13.68 18.66 -33.31
N THR A 304 -13.59 19.93 -32.84
CA THR A 304 -14.66 20.97 -32.60
C THR A 304 -15.85 20.61 -31.68
N ASP A 305 -16.29 21.38 -30.67
CA ASP A 305 -16.31 22.83 -30.46
C ASP A 305 -16.42 23.19 -28.97
N SER A 306 -16.06 24.44 -28.70
CA SER A 306 -16.06 25.14 -27.41
C SER A 306 -17.41 25.14 -26.67
N GLN A 307 -17.42 24.89 -25.35
CA GLN A 307 -18.25 25.65 -24.39
C GLN A 307 -17.87 25.42 -22.91
N HIS A 308 -17.66 26.56 -22.23
CA HIS A 308 -17.66 26.86 -20.80
C HIS A 308 -17.34 25.78 -19.75
N SER A 309 -16.13 25.88 -19.21
CA SER A 309 -15.72 25.29 -17.94
C SER A 309 -16.34 26.06 -16.75
N GLN A 310 -17.28 25.44 -16.04
CA GLN A 310 -17.55 25.79 -14.64
C GLN A 310 -16.54 25.06 -13.74
N PRO A 311 -16.12 25.67 -12.61
CA PRO A 311 -15.21 25.02 -11.67
C PRO A 311 -15.95 23.92 -10.92
N SER A 312 -15.66 22.65 -11.24
CA SER A 312 -16.21 21.50 -10.54
C SER A 312 -15.71 21.43 -9.10
N ALA A 313 -16.67 21.31 -8.17
CA ALA A 313 -16.53 21.22 -6.71
C ALA A 313 -15.50 20.15 -6.22
N PRO A 314 -14.96 20.27 -4.98
CA PRO A 314 -13.81 19.49 -4.49
C PRO A 314 -14.12 18.04 -4.06
N ASN A 315 -15.21 17.44 -4.56
CA ASN A 315 -15.74 16.15 -4.07
C ASN A 315 -15.58 14.98 -5.06
N SER A 316 -14.70 15.09 -6.05
CA SER A 316 -14.54 14.05 -7.10
C SER A 316 -14.16 12.67 -6.55
N GLY A 317 -13.45 12.60 -5.42
CA GLY A 317 -13.05 11.34 -4.77
C GLY A 317 -14.08 10.73 -3.81
N LYS A 318 -15.35 11.13 -3.87
CA LYS A 318 -16.46 10.46 -3.16
C LYS A 318 -17.48 9.85 -4.13
N ARG A 319 -17.22 9.94 -5.44
CA ARG A 319 -18.23 9.70 -6.49
C ARG A 319 -17.90 8.53 -7.41
N SER A 320 -16.69 7.98 -7.38
CA SER A 320 -16.34 6.83 -8.23
C SER A 320 -16.41 5.52 -7.45
N LEU A 321 -17.17 4.54 -7.98
CA LEU A 321 -17.34 3.22 -7.34
C LEU A 321 -16.00 2.50 -7.16
N PHE A 322 -15.12 2.61 -8.16
CA PHE A 322 -13.77 2.09 -8.15
C PHE A 322 -12.81 3.27 -8.07
N GLU A 323 -12.23 3.46 -6.90
CA GLU A 323 -11.22 4.47 -6.64
C GLU A 323 -10.01 3.79 -6.04
N PRO A 324 -8.80 4.33 -6.26
CA PRO A 324 -7.62 3.88 -5.56
C PRO A 324 -7.92 3.87 -4.05
N PRO A 325 -7.62 2.77 -3.31
CA PRO A 325 -7.98 2.70 -1.90
C PRO A 325 -7.39 3.82 -1.02
N SER A 326 -6.31 4.47 -1.48
CA SER A 326 -5.73 5.66 -0.84
C SER A 326 -6.61 6.91 -0.89
N VAL A 327 -7.57 6.98 -1.82
CA VAL A 327 -8.53 8.09 -1.94
C VAL A 327 -9.69 7.90 -0.96
N ARG A 328 -10.19 6.66 -0.84
CA ARG A 328 -11.28 6.31 0.09
C ARG A 328 -10.94 6.59 1.54
N TYR A 329 -9.67 6.35 1.92
CA TYR A 329 -9.15 6.63 3.25
C TYR A 329 -8.15 7.78 3.19
N ALA A 330 -8.63 8.99 2.90
CA ALA A 330 -7.80 10.18 2.86
C ALA A 330 -7.01 10.31 4.17
N LYS A 331 -5.68 10.42 4.08
CA LYS A 331 -4.83 10.69 5.24
C LYS A 331 -5.32 11.98 5.90
N ILE A 332 -5.44 11.97 7.23
CA ILE A 332 -5.77 13.15 8.02
C ILE A 332 -4.82 14.27 7.58
N ARG A 333 -5.37 15.33 6.99
CA ARG A 333 -4.56 16.48 6.56
C ARG A 333 -3.92 17.07 7.80
N ARG A 334 -2.61 17.35 7.72
CA ARG A 334 -1.97 18.23 8.70
C ARG A 334 -2.81 19.49 8.80
N VAL A 335 -3.15 19.88 10.02
CA VAL A 335 -3.83 21.14 10.35
C VAL A 335 -3.20 22.23 9.50
N GLN A 336 -4.03 23.07 8.85
CA GLN A 336 -3.55 24.19 8.06
C GLN A 336 -2.51 24.94 8.88
N VAL A 337 -1.29 25.05 8.34
CA VAL A 337 -0.22 25.81 8.99
C VAL A 337 -0.78 27.21 9.20
N PRO A 338 -0.85 27.71 10.45
CA PRO A 338 -1.31 29.07 10.70
C PRO A 338 -0.50 30.03 9.83
N VAL A 339 -1.10 31.13 9.40
CA VAL A 339 -0.32 32.21 8.79
C VAL A 339 0.60 32.74 9.87
N VAL A 340 1.88 32.42 9.76
CA VAL A 340 2.91 32.85 10.71
C VAL A 340 3.48 34.17 10.17
N GLU A 341 3.16 35.27 10.83
CA GLU A 341 3.82 36.56 10.62
C GLU A 341 5.13 36.57 11.41
N VAL A 342 6.16 35.94 10.83
CA VAL A 342 7.53 35.99 11.36
C VAL A 342 8.41 36.66 10.32
N THR A 343 8.99 37.78 10.71
CA THR A 343 9.85 38.70 9.95
C THR A 343 11.33 38.41 10.19
N GLY A 344 11.69 37.79 11.32
CA GLY A 344 13.07 37.47 11.70
C GLY A 344 13.78 38.60 12.45
N ASP A 345 13.14 39.77 12.58
CA ASP A 345 13.65 40.92 13.33
C ASP A 345 12.92 41.10 14.67
N GLU A 346 12.16 40.09 15.11
CA GLU A 346 11.47 40.13 16.40
C GLU A 346 12.48 40.19 17.56
N GLU A 347 12.19 41.02 18.56
CA GLU A 347 12.97 41.04 19.80
C GLU A 347 12.81 39.71 20.53
N ILE A 348 13.93 39.03 20.77
CA ILE A 348 13.98 37.79 21.54
C ILE A 348 14.22 38.16 23.00
N SER A 349 13.22 37.91 23.87
CA SER A 349 13.33 38.14 25.31
C SER A 349 14.39 37.24 25.94
N ASP A 350 15.12 37.74 26.93
CA ASP A 350 16.06 36.96 27.74
C ASP A 350 15.38 35.73 28.38
N SER A 351 14.09 35.82 28.72
CA SER A 351 13.32 34.67 29.25
C SER A 351 13.14 33.54 28.24
N GLU A 352 13.04 33.86 26.94
CA GLU A 352 12.98 32.85 25.88
C GLU A 352 14.34 32.18 25.75
N ILE A 353 15.43 32.96 25.79
CA ILE A 353 16.81 32.45 25.72
C ILE A 353 17.12 31.55 26.91
N ASP A 354 16.77 31.99 28.12
CA ASP A 354 17.00 31.27 29.37
C ASP A 354 16.27 29.91 29.41
N SER A 355 15.15 29.77 28.69
CA SER A 355 14.43 28.49 28.60
C SER A 355 15.26 27.37 27.92
N TYR A 356 16.27 27.73 27.13
CA TYR A 356 17.20 26.79 26.50
C TYR A 356 18.47 26.54 27.32
N ILE A 357 18.71 27.32 28.39
CA ILE A 357 19.88 27.20 29.24
C ILE A 357 19.55 26.31 30.43
N ARG A 358 20.31 25.22 30.60
CA ARG A 358 20.14 24.34 31.76
C ARG A 358 20.36 25.11 33.05
N THR A 359 19.48 24.86 34.00
CA THR A 359 19.60 25.40 35.34
C THR A 359 20.83 24.81 36.05
N PRO A 360 21.37 25.52 37.06
CA PRO A 360 22.51 25.01 37.83
C PRO A 360 22.26 23.65 38.50
N GLN A 361 21.01 23.32 38.83
CA GLN A 361 20.64 22.01 39.37
C GLN A 361 20.73 20.94 38.29
N GLU A 362 20.13 21.16 37.11
CA GLU A 362 20.20 20.22 35.99
C GLU A 362 21.65 19.94 35.54
N ILE A 363 22.55 20.93 35.66
CA ILE A 363 23.97 20.73 35.37
C ILE A 363 24.62 19.80 36.38
N ARG A 364 24.33 19.95 37.69
CA ARG A 364 24.87 19.07 38.74
C ARG A 364 24.38 17.64 38.54
N ASP A 365 23.09 17.47 38.32
CA ASP A 365 22.46 16.17 38.11
C ASP A 365 23.02 15.48 36.85
N TYR A 366 23.27 16.25 35.78
CA TYR A 366 23.89 15.74 34.57
C TYR A 366 25.35 15.30 34.77
N VAL A 367 26.14 16.06 35.54
CA VAL A 367 27.54 15.71 35.85
C VAL A 367 27.59 14.44 36.69
N GLU A 368 26.76 14.36 37.74
CA GLU A 368 26.67 13.19 38.61
C GLU A 368 26.27 11.93 37.82
N ALA A 369 25.23 12.03 36.99
CA ALA A 369 24.81 10.91 36.14
C ALA A 369 25.89 10.48 35.13
N LYS A 370 26.63 11.43 34.57
CA LYS A 370 27.73 11.15 33.63
C LYS A 370 28.92 10.48 34.33
N GLU A 371 29.27 10.92 35.54
CA GLU A 371 30.34 10.32 36.34
C GLU A 371 29.97 8.90 36.79
N ALA A 372 28.72 8.68 37.21
CA ALA A 372 28.22 7.35 37.54
C ALA A 372 28.32 6.39 36.33
N LEU A 373 27.91 6.82 35.14
CA LEU A 373 28.03 6.03 33.91
C LEU A 373 29.48 5.73 33.52
N ALA A 374 30.38 6.70 33.68
CA ALA A 374 31.80 6.48 33.41
C ALA A 374 32.43 5.50 34.40
N SER A 375 32.04 5.56 35.68
CA SER A 375 32.53 4.63 36.71
C SER A 375 31.97 3.21 36.57
N SER A 376 30.79 3.04 35.96
CA SER A 376 30.22 1.72 35.71
C SER A 376 30.80 1.00 34.48
N ASP A 377 31.40 1.75 33.54
CA ASP A 377 32.07 1.18 32.36
C ASP A 377 33.48 0.63 32.68
N ASP A 378 34.08 1.04 33.81
CA ASP A 378 35.40 0.59 34.28
C ASP A 378 35.35 -0.71 35.14
N GLU A 379 34.15 -1.25 35.42
CA GLU A 379 33.94 -2.49 36.20
C GLU A 379 33.68 -3.77 35.36
N PHE A 380 33.94 -3.74 34.04
CA PHE A 380 33.89 -4.94 33.17
C PHE A 380 35.22 -5.30 32.49
#